data_AF-A0AAE0JSE6-F1
#
_entry.id   AF-A0AAE0JSE6-F1
#
_cell.length_a   1.000
_cell.length_b   1.000
_cell.length_c   1.000
_cell.angle_alpha   90.00
_cell.angle_beta   90.00
_cell.angle_gamma   90.00
#
_symmetry.space_group_name_H-M   'P 1'
#
loop_
_entity.id
_entity.type
_entity.pdbx_description
1 polymer ?
#
loop_
_entity_poly.entity_id
_entity_poly.type
_entity_poly.pdbx_seq_one_letter_code
_entity_poly.pdbx_strand_id
1 'polypeptide(L)'
;LAFDPELVSAAVGDILEFHFFPINHSVVMGDFNSPCVPVKTGGFFSGFLYVASGESPDIFRVTVNNTDPMVYYCSQNLHQHCTNGMVGVVNTDNATLQMYKAGARGIETAVSPAQVFGGDLIASGQLET
;
A
#
# COMPACT_ATOMS: atom_id res chain seq x y z
N LEU A 1 -10.30 -8.71 2.94
CA LEU A 1 -9.64 -7.39 2.89
C LEU A 1 -8.14 -7.64 2.86
N ALA A 2 -7.51 -7.53 1.69
CA ALA A 2 -6.11 -7.84 1.50
C ALA A 2 -5.56 -7.08 0.29
N PHE A 3 -4.24 -6.98 0.20
CA PHE A 3 -3.57 -6.75 -1.08
C PHE A 3 -3.40 -8.09 -1.79
N ASP A 4 -3.57 -8.13 -3.10
CA ASP A 4 -3.41 -9.34 -3.90
C ASP A 4 -2.70 -9.01 -5.22
N PRO A 5 -1.47 -9.53 -5.46
CA PRO A 5 -0.63 -10.24 -4.49
C PRO A 5 -0.13 -9.32 -3.35
N GLU A 6 0.13 -9.91 -2.18
CA GLU A 6 0.72 -9.23 -1.00
C GLU A 6 2.25 -9.39 -0.89
N LEU A 7 2.84 -10.18 -1.78
CA LEU A 7 4.29 -10.40 -1.90
C LEU A 7 4.67 -10.15 -3.35
N VAL A 8 5.35 -9.03 -3.62
CA VAL A 8 5.70 -8.57 -4.96
C VAL A 8 7.21 -8.53 -5.14
N SER A 9 7.69 -8.81 -6.35
CA SER A 9 9.07 -8.52 -6.76
C SER A 9 9.05 -7.51 -7.90
N ALA A 10 9.95 -6.55 -7.87
CA ALA A 10 10.04 -5.48 -8.86
C ALA A 10 11.49 -5.02 -9.05
N ALA A 11 11.89 -4.79 -10.28
CA ALA A 11 13.19 -4.22 -10.65
C ALA A 11 13.16 -2.68 -10.61
N VAL A 12 14.34 -2.07 -10.60
CA VAL A 12 14.45 -0.61 -10.77
C VAL A 12 13.86 -0.20 -12.12
N GLY A 13 12.97 0.78 -12.10
CA GLY A 13 12.24 1.27 -13.28
C GLY A 13 10.87 0.62 -13.49
N ASP A 14 10.56 -0.49 -12.79
CA ASP A 14 9.20 -1.04 -12.79
C ASP A 14 8.22 -0.06 -12.13
N ILE A 15 6.94 -0.23 -12.47
CA ILE A 15 5.85 0.51 -11.85
C ILE A 15 5.03 -0.43 -10.99
N LEU A 16 4.88 -0.10 -9.71
CA LEU A 16 3.89 -0.73 -8.84
C LEU A 16 2.54 -0.05 -9.08
N GLU A 17 1.56 -0.83 -9.54
CA GLU A 17 0.19 -0.36 -9.75
C GLU A 17 -0.71 -0.87 -8.63
N PHE A 18 -1.38 0.07 -7.96
CA PHE A 18 -2.37 -0.24 -6.94
C PHE A 18 -3.75 0.00 -7.50
N HIS A 19 -4.48 -1.10 -7.67
CA HIS A 19 -5.85 -1.15 -8.14
C HIS A 19 -6.80 -1.21 -6.94
N PHE A 20 -7.80 -0.35 -6.93
CA PHE A 20 -8.71 -0.22 -5.80
C PHE A 20 -10.07 -0.83 -6.14
N PHE A 21 -10.55 -1.70 -5.26
CA PHE A 21 -11.83 -2.40 -5.37
C PHE A 21 -12.84 -1.82 -4.36
N PRO A 22 -14.11 -2.30 -4.30
CA PRO A 22 -15.15 -1.64 -3.52
C PRO A 22 -14.77 -1.40 -2.06
N ILE A 23 -15.47 -0.44 -1.45
CA ILE A 23 -15.19 0.24 -0.17
C ILE A 23 -14.00 1.20 -0.24
N ASN A 24 -13.62 1.78 0.90
CA ASN A 24 -12.57 2.78 0.98
C ASN A 24 -11.23 2.14 1.34
N HIS A 25 -10.21 2.34 0.51
CA HIS A 25 -8.87 1.84 0.73
C HIS A 25 -7.83 2.92 0.53
N SER A 26 -6.61 2.62 0.93
CA SER A 26 -5.42 3.43 0.67
C SER A 26 -4.22 2.50 0.59
N VAL A 27 -3.10 3.01 0.10
CA VAL A 27 -1.80 2.39 0.29
C VAL A 27 -0.81 3.41 0.82
N VAL A 28 -0.09 3.03 1.88
CA VAL A 28 0.98 3.81 2.51
C VAL A 28 2.24 2.95 2.57
N MET A 29 3.39 3.49 2.17
CA MET A 29 4.67 2.84 2.46
C MET A 29 4.97 2.92 3.96
N GLY A 30 5.15 1.76 4.59
CA GLY A 30 5.30 1.64 6.03
C GLY A 30 6.74 1.60 6.53
N ASP A 31 6.89 1.79 7.83
CA ASP A 31 8.13 1.52 8.56
C ASP A 31 8.17 0.03 8.96
N PHE A 32 9.28 -0.66 8.67
CA PHE A 32 9.44 -2.09 9.01
C PHE A 32 9.34 -2.39 10.51
N ASN A 33 9.81 -1.47 11.35
CA ASN A 33 9.89 -1.65 12.80
C ASN A 33 8.62 -1.13 13.51
N SER A 34 7.79 -0.36 12.81
CA SER A 34 6.53 0.20 13.32
C SER A 34 5.39 -0.12 12.35
N PRO A 35 4.79 -1.32 12.44
CA PRO A 35 3.68 -1.71 11.56
C PRO A 35 2.53 -0.72 11.59
N CYS A 36 1.92 -0.49 10.43
CA CYS A 36 0.83 0.48 10.23
C CYS A 36 1.19 1.95 10.54
N VAL A 37 2.49 2.28 10.57
CA VAL A 37 3.02 3.65 10.69
C VAL A 37 3.81 3.96 9.41
N PRO A 38 3.70 5.17 8.84
CA PRO A 38 4.41 5.51 7.61
C PRO A 38 5.92 5.51 7.83
N VAL A 39 6.67 5.19 6.78
CA VAL A 39 8.11 5.41 6.78
C VAL A 39 8.43 6.89 7.01
N LYS A 40 9.49 7.18 7.78
CA LYS A 40 9.82 8.56 8.22
C LYS A 40 10.23 9.50 7.07
N THR A 41 10.85 8.95 6.03
CA THR A 41 11.46 9.72 4.94
C THR A 41 11.22 9.02 3.62
N GLY A 42 10.80 9.77 2.60
CA GLY A 42 10.44 9.21 1.30
C GLY A 42 9.18 8.36 1.37
N GLY A 43 9.07 7.38 0.47
CA GLY A 43 7.91 6.49 0.35
C GLY A 43 6.75 7.10 -0.43
N PHE A 44 5.55 6.61 -0.18
CA PHE A 44 4.35 7.00 -0.91
C PHE A 44 3.08 6.88 -0.07
N PHE A 45 2.07 7.65 -0.44
CA PHE A 45 0.70 7.54 0.04
C PHE A 45 -0.28 7.91 -1.07
N SER A 46 -1.20 6.99 -1.38
CA SER A 46 -2.21 7.19 -2.44
C SER A 46 -3.32 8.18 -2.08
N GLY A 47 -3.48 8.52 -0.81
CA GLY A 47 -4.76 9.03 -0.31
C GLY A 47 -5.78 7.90 -0.17
N PHE A 48 -7.02 8.27 0.14
CA PHE A 48 -8.13 7.34 0.23
C PHE A 48 -8.92 7.30 -1.08
N LEU A 49 -9.13 6.11 -1.61
CA LEU A 49 -9.93 5.85 -2.79
C LEU A 49 -11.13 4.97 -2.40
N TYR A 50 -12.32 5.57 -2.47
CA TYR A 50 -13.58 4.88 -2.24
C TYR A 50 -14.23 4.51 -3.57
N VAL A 51 -14.61 3.23 -3.68
CA VAL A 51 -15.34 2.71 -4.84
C VAL A 51 -16.62 2.03 -4.34
N ALA A 52 -17.76 2.31 -4.98
CA ALA A 52 -19.04 1.69 -4.58
C ALA A 52 -19.14 0.23 -5.07
N SER A 53 -18.70 -0.04 -6.30
CA SER A 53 -18.72 -1.34 -6.94
C SER A 53 -17.69 -1.39 -8.08
N GLY A 54 -17.21 -2.59 -8.42
CA GLY A 54 -16.20 -2.77 -9.45
C GLY A 54 -14.82 -2.24 -9.06
N GLU A 55 -13.96 -2.11 -10.05
CA GLU A 55 -12.63 -1.52 -9.92
C GLU A 55 -12.71 0.01 -10.06
N SER A 56 -11.86 0.71 -9.32
CA SER A 56 -11.66 2.15 -9.43
C SER A 56 -11.30 2.55 -10.86
N PRO A 57 -11.86 3.65 -11.39
CA PRO A 57 -11.38 4.21 -12.64
C PRO A 57 -9.98 4.83 -12.49
N ASP A 58 -9.48 5.01 -11.26
CA ASP A 58 -8.16 5.56 -10.98
C ASP A 58 -7.21 4.49 -10.41
N ILE A 59 -5.96 4.51 -10.85
CA ILE A 59 -4.88 3.61 -10.44
C ILE A 59 -3.77 4.46 -9.84
N PHE A 60 -3.25 4.06 -8.67
CA PHE A 60 -2.10 4.72 -8.06
C PHE A 60 -0.82 4.02 -8.46
N ARG A 61 0.14 4.77 -9.02
CA ARG A 61 1.37 4.23 -9.62
C ARG A 61 2.59 4.75 -8.90
N VAL A 62 3.49 3.85 -8.52
CA VAL A 62 4.75 4.16 -7.86
C VAL A 62 5.90 3.63 -8.70
N THR A 63 6.82 4.51 -9.10
CA THR A 63 8.06 4.10 -9.78
C THR A 63 9.04 3.49 -8.78
N VAL A 64 9.54 2.30 -9.08
CA VAL A 64 10.53 1.60 -8.25
C VAL A 64 11.91 2.20 -8.52
N ASN A 65 12.41 3.01 -7.59
CA ASN A 65 13.69 3.72 -7.73
C ASN A 65 14.91 2.90 -7.26
N ASN A 66 14.69 1.86 -6.45
CA ASN A 66 15.71 0.94 -5.96
C ASN A 66 15.07 -0.42 -5.63
N THR A 67 15.88 -1.43 -5.35
CA THR A 67 15.42 -2.78 -4.98
C THR A 67 15.43 -3.02 -3.47
N ASP A 68 15.50 -1.97 -2.65
CA ASP A 68 15.45 -2.15 -1.21
C ASP A 68 14.09 -2.74 -0.82
N PRO A 69 14.03 -3.65 0.17
CA PRO A 69 12.77 -4.17 0.68
C PRO A 69 11.79 -3.05 1.06
N MET A 70 10.52 -3.22 0.72
CA MET A 70 9.44 -2.30 1.11
C MET A 70 8.32 -3.05 1.83
N VAL A 71 7.68 -2.38 2.78
CA VAL A 71 6.38 -2.79 3.35
C VAL A 71 5.35 -1.71 3.03
N TYR A 72 4.10 -2.11 2.84
CA TYR A 72 3.00 -1.19 2.66
C TYR A 72 1.74 -1.70 3.34
N TYR A 73 0.83 -0.78 3.65
CA TYR A 73 -0.41 -1.08 4.36
C TYR A 73 -1.56 -0.17 3.94
N CYS A 74 -2.78 -0.62 4.21
CA CYS A 74 -3.95 0.25 4.10
C CYS A 74 -4.23 0.96 5.42
N SER A 75 -4.24 2.29 5.39
CA SER A 75 -4.41 3.14 6.58
C SER A 75 -5.86 3.38 7.01
N GLN A 76 -6.82 2.63 6.44
CA GLN A 76 -8.24 2.76 6.77
C GLN A 76 -8.56 2.18 8.15
N ASN A 77 -8.97 3.04 9.08
CA ASN A 77 -9.28 2.64 10.44
C ASN A 77 -10.72 2.14 10.63
N LEU A 78 -11.66 2.52 9.75
CA LEU A 78 -12.99 1.89 9.76
C LEU A 78 -12.84 0.42 9.36
N HIS A 79 -13.30 -0.51 10.19
CA HIS A 79 -13.02 -1.95 10.07
C HIS A 79 -11.53 -2.33 10.12
N GLN A 80 -10.66 -1.44 10.62
CA GLN A 80 -9.31 -1.80 11.06
C GLN A 80 -8.46 -2.49 9.98
N HIS A 81 -8.31 -1.87 8.82
CA HIS A 81 -7.77 -2.54 7.62
C HIS A 81 -6.36 -3.10 7.84
N CYS A 82 -5.39 -2.25 8.22
CA CYS A 82 -4.02 -2.70 8.49
C CYS A 82 -3.95 -3.73 9.61
N THR A 83 -4.64 -3.49 10.72
CA THR A 83 -4.54 -4.34 11.92
C THR A 83 -5.23 -5.69 11.73
N ASN A 84 -6.18 -5.77 10.79
CA ASN A 84 -6.76 -7.02 10.29
C ASN A 84 -5.91 -7.70 9.19
N GLY A 85 -4.74 -7.17 8.86
CA GLY A 85 -3.77 -7.81 7.99
C GLY A 85 -3.76 -7.35 6.53
N MET A 86 -4.39 -6.21 6.20
CA MET A 86 -4.26 -5.57 4.88
C MET A 86 -2.90 -4.87 4.77
N VAL A 87 -1.87 -5.68 4.58
CA VAL A 87 -0.47 -5.30 4.42
C VAL A 87 0.15 -6.09 3.27
N GLY A 88 1.21 -5.57 2.68
CA GLY A 88 1.99 -6.28 1.66
C GLY A 88 3.44 -5.86 1.69
N VAL A 89 4.27 -6.56 0.93
CA VAL A 89 5.71 -6.33 0.85
C VAL A 89 6.23 -6.43 -0.57
N VAL A 90 7.31 -5.70 -0.86
CA VAL A 90 8.02 -5.72 -2.14
C VAL A 90 9.48 -6.10 -1.91
N ASN A 91 10.06 -6.91 -2.80
CA ASN A 91 11.48 -7.26 -2.82
C ASN A 91 12.00 -7.85 -1.49
N THR A 92 11.18 -8.68 -0.86
CA THR A 92 11.53 -9.42 0.36
C THR A 92 10.84 -10.79 0.37
N ASP A 93 10.77 -11.46 1.52
CA ASP A 93 10.26 -12.81 1.65
C ASP A 93 8.95 -12.90 2.44
N ASN A 94 8.34 -14.09 2.37
CA ASN A 94 7.12 -14.38 3.12
C ASN A 94 7.35 -14.32 4.64
N ALA A 95 8.56 -14.61 5.14
CA ALA A 95 8.84 -14.50 6.57
C ALA A 95 8.66 -13.06 7.07
N THR A 96 9.16 -12.09 6.30
CA THR A 96 9.04 -10.65 6.56
C THR A 96 7.58 -10.21 6.53
N LEU A 97 6.81 -10.66 5.53
CA LEU A 97 5.37 -10.41 5.46
C LEU A 97 4.62 -10.95 6.69
N GLN A 98 4.89 -12.19 7.11
CA GLN A 98 4.23 -12.78 8.28
C GLN A 98 4.59 -12.05 9.58
N MET A 99 5.85 -11.63 9.74
CA MET A 99 6.27 -10.82 10.89
C MET A 99 5.55 -9.46 10.91
N TYR A 100 5.46 -8.80 9.75
CA TYR A 100 4.77 -7.51 9.64
C TYR A 100 3.28 -7.63 9.96
N LYS A 101 2.60 -8.67 9.44
CA LYS A 101 1.20 -9.00 9.78
C LYS A 101 1.01 -9.26 11.27
N ALA A 102 1.93 -9.99 11.90
CA ALA A 102 1.86 -10.27 13.33
C ALA A 102 1.98 -9.00 14.16
N GLY A 103 2.92 -8.12 13.82
CA GLY A 103 3.07 -6.82 14.49
C GLY A 103 1.88 -5.89 14.26
N ALA A 104 1.32 -5.86 13.05
CA ALA A 104 0.13 -5.06 12.72
C ALA A 104 -1.10 -5.43 13.57
N ARG A 105 -1.29 -6.71 13.91
CA ARG A 105 -2.38 -7.14 14.79
C ARG A 105 -2.27 -6.62 16.23
N GLY A 106 -1.08 -6.19 16.64
CA GLY A 106 -0.83 -5.68 17.99
C GLY A 106 -1.05 -4.18 18.16
N ILE A 107 -1.40 -3.46 17.10
CA ILE A 107 -1.60 -2.00 17.13
C ILE A 107 -3.09 -1.63 17.08
N GLU A 108 -3.45 -0.48 17.65
CA GLU A 108 -4.87 -0.07 17.74
C GLU A 108 -5.36 0.64 16.48
N THR A 109 -4.54 1.53 15.91
CA THR A 109 -4.90 2.36 14.76
C THR A 109 -3.73 2.53 13.80
N ALA A 110 -4.04 2.48 12.51
CA ALA A 110 -3.09 2.81 11.45
C ALA A 110 -2.96 4.33 11.30
N VAL A 111 -1.74 4.79 11.03
CA VAL A 111 -1.45 6.20 10.81
C VAL A 111 -1.57 6.51 9.32
N SER A 112 -2.27 7.60 8.99
CA SER A 112 -2.32 8.14 7.62
C SER A 112 -1.43 9.38 7.51
N PRO A 113 -0.59 9.51 6.47
CA PRO A 113 0.05 10.78 6.15
C PRO A 113 -1.00 11.86 5.82
N ALA A 114 -0.61 13.13 5.93
CA ALA A 114 -1.54 14.25 5.75
C ALA A 114 -1.87 14.58 4.29
N GLN A 115 -0.97 14.25 3.36
CA GLN A 115 -1.07 14.61 1.95
C GLN A 115 -0.63 13.43 1.08
N VAL A 116 -1.19 13.32 -0.12
CA VAL A 116 -0.80 12.34 -1.15
C VAL A 116 0.61 12.66 -1.66
N PHE A 117 1.46 11.65 -1.86
CA PHE A 117 2.82 11.81 -2.39
C PHE A 117 3.42 10.50 -2.89
N GLY A 118 4.56 10.59 -3.60
CA GLY A 118 5.41 9.45 -3.92
C GLY A 118 4.90 8.54 -5.04
N GLY A 119 3.86 8.96 -5.74
CA GLY A 119 3.29 8.27 -6.90
C GLY A 119 2.26 9.14 -7.60
N ASP A 120 1.78 8.66 -8.74
CA ASP A 120 0.82 9.34 -9.59
C ASP A 120 -0.52 8.64 -9.54
N LEU A 121 -1.60 9.40 -9.38
CA LEU A 121 -2.95 8.89 -9.56
C LEU A 121 -3.38 9.18 -11.00
N ILE A 122 -3.62 8.12 -11.76
CA ILE A 122 -3.99 8.22 -13.18
C ILE A 122 -5.33 7.54 -13.44
N ALA A 123 -6.08 8.06 -14.40
CA ALA A 123 -7.26 7.35 -14.88
C ALA A 123 -6.84 6.10 -15.66
N SER A 124 -7.45 4.95 -15.39
CA SER A 124 -7.25 3.66 -16.05
C SER A 124 -7.35 3.78 -17.58
N GLY A 125 -8.25 4.62 -18.10
CA GLY A 125 -8.38 4.90 -19.53
C GLY A 125 -7.24 5.72 -20.15
N GLN A 126 -6.28 6.20 -19.36
CA GLN A 126 -5.09 6.93 -19.81
C GLN A 126 -3.81 6.07 -19.78
N LEU A 127 -3.92 4.78 -19.46
CA LEU A 127 -2.80 3.83 -19.51
C LEU A 127 -2.37 3.44 -20.93
N GLU A 128 -3.12 3.84 -21.96
CA GLU A 128 -2.82 3.56 -23.37
C GLU A 128 -2.16 4.77 -24.07
N THR A 129 -0.86 4.98 -23.84
CA THR A 129 0.05 5.73 -24.72
C THR A 129 1.47 5.21 -24.55
#